data_AF-A0A2G3AA85-F1
#
_entry.id   AF-A0A2G3AA85-F1
#
_cell.length_a   1.000
_cell.length_b   1.000
_cell.length_c   1.000
_cell.angle_alpha   90.00
_cell.angle_beta   90.00
_cell.angle_gamma   90.00
#
_symmetry.space_group_name_H-M   'P 1'
#
loop_
_entity.id
_entity.type
_entity.pdbx_description
1 polymer ?
#
loop_
_entity_poly.entity_id
_entity_poly.type
_entity_poly.pdbx_seq_one_letter_code
_entity_poly.pdbx_strand_id
1 'polypeptide(L)'
;MRKKLLNSHKFIRECNVSGTVDFISGSGRVIFQNSFVKARSPMEGQGIRILAPGADQNTPNPGLVLQNCELFPVSGFNRTEFSGVLGWPWKNQGKGVSLSSYISGFIDPQGWAPHLEVTDIYMAEYNNRGPGLDTKDRVKWSKVIDKEETFKFTVYNFLQGDKWISKIISHYLDHLDDSEDSA
;
A
#
# COMPACT_ATOMS: atom_id res chain seq x y z
N MET A 1 -23.04 -18.15 -20.32
CA MET A 1 -22.64 -18.09 -18.91
C MET A 1 -21.27 -17.42 -18.80
N ARG A 2 -21.17 -16.22 -18.22
CA ARG A 2 -19.86 -15.58 -17.97
C ARG A 2 -19.37 -16.05 -16.60
N LYS A 3 -18.30 -16.84 -16.54
CA LYS A 3 -17.57 -17.07 -15.29
C LYS A 3 -17.02 -15.73 -14.82
N LYS A 4 -17.64 -15.16 -13.79
CA LYS A 4 -17.15 -13.98 -13.08
C LYS A 4 -15.85 -14.42 -12.40
N LEU A 5 -14.69 -14.03 -12.94
CA LEU A 5 -13.39 -14.19 -12.27
C LEU A 5 -13.36 -13.22 -11.08
N LEU A 6 -14.07 -13.57 -10.02
CA LEU A 6 -14.31 -12.72 -8.84
C LEU A 6 -13.17 -12.75 -7.81
N ASN A 7 -12.02 -13.35 -8.13
CA ASN A 7 -10.91 -13.50 -7.19
C ASN A 7 -9.57 -13.39 -7.92
N SER A 8 -9.07 -12.17 -8.15
CA SER A 8 -7.69 -11.96 -8.60
C SER A 8 -6.80 -11.69 -7.39
N HIS A 9 -6.28 -12.76 -6.80
CA HIS A 9 -5.10 -12.67 -5.93
C HIS A 9 -3.88 -12.38 -6.83
N LYS A 10 -3.08 -11.40 -6.44
CA LYS A 10 -1.85 -11.04 -7.15
C LYS A 10 -0.73 -10.84 -6.15
N PHE A 11 0.41 -11.46 -6.44
CA PHE A 11 1.64 -11.26 -5.71
C PHE A 11 2.67 -10.70 -6.68
N ILE A 12 3.14 -9.49 -6.40
CA ILE A 12 4.06 -8.75 -7.25
C ILE A 12 5.30 -8.51 -6.39
N ARG A 13 6.45 -9.07 -6.79
CA ARG A 13 7.66 -9.06 -5.95
C ARG A 13 8.87 -8.64 -6.76
N GLU A 14 9.81 -7.91 -6.14
CA GLU A 14 11.08 -7.47 -6.77
C GLU A 14 10.86 -6.71 -8.08
N CYS A 15 9.80 -5.91 -8.12
CA CYS A 15 9.40 -5.17 -9.31
C CYS A 15 9.71 -3.67 -9.18
N ASN A 16 9.69 -2.97 -10.32
CA ASN A 16 9.65 -1.51 -10.37
C ASN A 16 8.26 -1.09 -10.85
N VAL A 17 7.57 -0.30 -10.03
CA VAL A 17 6.27 0.29 -10.35
C VAL A 17 6.43 1.81 -10.35
N SER A 18 5.92 2.50 -11.37
CA SER A 18 6.05 3.95 -11.43
C SER A 18 4.83 4.63 -12.04
N GLY A 19 4.48 5.80 -11.51
CA GLY A 19 3.34 6.58 -12.00
C GLY A 19 3.17 7.90 -11.25
N THR A 20 2.06 8.58 -11.49
CA THR A 20 1.74 9.89 -10.89
C THR A 20 0.48 9.78 -10.02
N VAL A 21 -0.67 9.68 -10.65
CA VAL A 21 -2.00 9.63 -10.02
C VAL A 21 -2.52 8.19 -10.04
N ASP A 22 -2.94 7.69 -8.89
CA ASP A 22 -3.67 6.43 -8.70
C ASP A 22 -3.01 5.23 -9.40
N PHE A 23 -1.68 5.20 -9.41
CA PHE A 23 -0.92 4.29 -10.28
C PHE A 23 -0.82 2.85 -9.74
N ILE A 24 -1.26 2.62 -8.50
CA ILE A 24 -1.61 1.31 -7.97
C ILE A 24 -3.07 1.38 -7.52
N SER A 25 -3.99 0.97 -8.41
CA SER A 25 -5.44 1.12 -8.21
C SER A 25 -6.21 -0.17 -8.51
N GLY A 26 -7.42 -0.26 -7.94
CA GLY A 26 -8.38 -1.31 -8.26
C GLY A 26 -8.96 -2.04 -7.06
N SER A 27 -9.70 -3.12 -7.37
CA SER A 27 -10.48 -3.91 -6.42
C SER A 27 -9.89 -5.29 -6.12
N GLY A 28 -8.66 -5.57 -6.56
CA GLY A 28 -8.01 -6.87 -6.34
C GLY A 28 -7.58 -7.10 -4.89
N ARG A 29 -7.02 -8.28 -4.64
CA ARG A 29 -6.23 -8.58 -3.43
C ARG A 29 -4.78 -8.70 -3.87
N VAL A 30 -4.01 -7.65 -3.60
CA VAL A 30 -2.67 -7.50 -4.18
C VAL A 30 -1.67 -7.17 -3.08
N ILE A 31 -0.57 -7.92 -3.04
CA ILE A 31 0.63 -7.55 -2.27
C ILE A 31 1.75 -7.24 -3.25
N PHE A 32 2.31 -6.04 -3.11
CA PHE A 32 3.62 -5.68 -3.63
C PHE A 32 4.65 -5.93 -2.53
N GLN A 33 5.66 -6.77 -2.79
CA GLN A 33 6.68 -7.10 -1.81
C GLN A 33 8.08 -6.81 -2.35
N ASN A 34 8.97 -6.28 -1.51
CA ASN A 34 10.38 -6.02 -1.88
C ASN A 34 10.52 -5.27 -3.21
N SER A 35 9.63 -4.31 -3.46
CA SER A 35 9.51 -3.64 -4.77
C SER A 35 9.79 -2.15 -4.65
N PHE A 36 10.27 -1.56 -5.74
CA PHE A 36 10.44 -0.12 -5.87
C PHE A 36 9.15 0.52 -6.37
N VAL A 37 8.66 1.52 -5.64
CA VAL A 37 7.47 2.30 -5.98
C VAL A 37 7.91 3.73 -6.24
N LYS A 38 7.97 4.10 -7.52
CA LYS A 38 8.59 5.34 -8.01
C LYS A 38 7.55 6.37 -8.45
N ALA A 39 7.36 7.42 -7.68
CA ALA A 39 6.50 8.54 -8.05
C ALA A 39 7.18 9.42 -9.12
N ARG A 40 6.55 9.55 -10.29
CA ARG A 40 7.01 10.43 -11.38
C ARG A 40 6.50 11.85 -11.14
N SER A 41 7.16 12.83 -11.77
CA SER A 41 6.66 14.21 -11.78
C SER A 41 5.28 14.27 -12.45
N PRO A 42 4.25 14.80 -11.77
CA PRO A 42 2.93 14.95 -12.35
C PRO A 42 2.88 16.17 -13.30
N MET A 43 1.77 16.32 -14.03
CA MET A 43 1.50 17.57 -14.75
C MET A 43 1.13 18.68 -13.76
N GLU A 44 1.25 19.94 -14.17
CA GLU A 44 0.78 21.08 -13.35
C GLU A 44 -0.69 20.90 -12.97
N GLY A 45 -1.01 21.14 -11.69
CA GLY A 45 -2.35 20.93 -11.11
C GLY A 45 -2.70 19.48 -10.77
N GLN A 46 -1.81 18.51 -11.02
CA GLN A 46 -1.98 17.12 -10.57
C GLN A 46 -1.13 16.83 -9.32
N GLY A 47 -1.65 15.99 -8.44
CA GLY A 47 -0.91 15.46 -7.29
C GLY A 47 -0.29 14.09 -7.57
N ILE A 48 0.41 13.55 -6.58
CA ILE A 48 0.85 12.14 -6.59
C ILE A 48 -0.03 11.34 -5.61
N ARG A 49 -0.56 10.21 -6.08
CA ARG A 49 -1.29 9.25 -5.24
C ARG A 49 -0.85 7.84 -5.61
N ILE A 50 -0.29 7.13 -4.65
CA ILE A 50 0.24 5.78 -4.90
C ILE A 50 -0.90 4.77 -4.95
N LEU A 51 -1.61 4.60 -3.83
CA LEU A 51 -2.68 3.62 -3.68
C LEU A 51 -4.05 4.25 -3.93
N ALA A 52 -4.87 3.60 -4.75
CA ALA A 52 -6.30 3.92 -4.90
C ALA A 52 -7.15 2.64 -4.83
N PRO A 53 -7.24 2.03 -3.64
CA PRO A 53 -8.05 0.84 -3.42
C PRO A 53 -9.54 1.20 -3.41
N GLY A 54 -10.35 0.26 -3.86
CA GLY A 54 -11.80 0.39 -3.76
C GLY A 54 -12.49 -0.72 -4.53
N ALA A 55 -13.68 -1.13 -4.08
CA ALA A 55 -14.41 -2.18 -4.76
C ALA A 55 -15.92 -1.95 -4.79
N ASP A 56 -16.61 -2.82 -5.51
CA ASP A 56 -18.05 -2.99 -5.37
C ASP A 56 -18.37 -3.93 -4.20
N GLN A 57 -19.63 -3.92 -3.74
CA GLN A 57 -20.08 -4.74 -2.60
C GLN A 57 -19.90 -6.25 -2.80
N ASN A 58 -19.65 -6.71 -4.04
CA ASN A 58 -19.54 -8.12 -4.38
C ASN A 58 -18.09 -8.62 -4.37
N THR A 59 -17.11 -7.74 -4.16
CA THR A 59 -15.71 -8.10 -4.17
C THR A 59 -15.27 -8.57 -2.78
N PRO A 60 -14.84 -9.83 -2.62
CA PRO A 60 -14.50 -10.35 -1.30
C PRO A 60 -13.13 -9.85 -0.84
N ASN A 61 -13.12 -9.08 0.24
CA ASN A 61 -11.92 -8.61 0.94
C ASN A 61 -10.88 -7.90 0.04
N PRO A 62 -11.25 -6.86 -0.74
CA PRO A 62 -10.31 -6.13 -1.59
C PRO A 62 -9.21 -5.46 -0.76
N GLY A 63 -8.04 -5.28 -1.35
CA GLY A 63 -6.96 -4.51 -0.73
C GLY A 63 -5.67 -4.48 -1.56
N LEU A 64 -4.95 -3.37 -1.42
CA LEU A 64 -3.66 -3.10 -2.05
C LEU A 64 -2.64 -2.88 -0.92
N VAL A 65 -1.65 -3.76 -0.84
CA VAL A 65 -0.67 -3.80 0.25
C VAL A 65 0.74 -3.58 -0.32
N LEU A 66 1.49 -2.66 0.28
CA LEU A 66 2.92 -2.49 0.06
C LEU A 66 3.66 -3.10 1.26
N GLN A 67 4.53 -4.06 1.03
CA GLN A 67 5.25 -4.79 2.06
C GLN A 67 6.76 -4.71 1.79
N ASN A 68 7.52 -4.12 2.71
CA ASN A 68 8.96 -3.89 2.53
C ASN A 68 9.30 -3.29 1.16
N CYS A 69 8.49 -2.33 0.72
CA CYS A 69 8.72 -1.61 -0.52
C CYS A 69 9.59 -0.38 -0.27
N GLU A 70 10.18 0.15 -1.34
CA GLU A 70 10.95 1.39 -1.32
C GLU A 70 10.22 2.46 -2.13
N LEU A 71 9.68 3.46 -1.43
CA LEU A 71 8.88 4.54 -1.99
C LEU A 71 9.75 5.77 -2.19
N PHE A 72 9.99 6.10 -3.45
CA PHE A 72 10.83 7.23 -3.86
C PHE A 72 10.17 8.04 -4.96
N PRO A 73 10.38 9.36 -5.03
CA PRO A 73 10.11 10.08 -6.25
C PRO A 73 11.26 9.86 -7.25
N VAL A 74 11.02 10.18 -8.52
CA VAL A 74 12.07 10.25 -9.53
C VAL A 74 13.11 11.33 -9.19
N SER A 75 14.31 11.21 -9.76
CA SER A 75 15.34 12.24 -9.65
C SER A 75 14.83 13.59 -10.14
N GLY A 76 15.17 14.68 -9.43
CA GLY A 76 14.73 16.03 -9.77
C GLY A 76 13.31 16.37 -9.33
N PHE A 77 12.66 15.51 -8.54
CA PHE A 77 11.35 15.80 -7.97
C PHE A 77 11.39 17.01 -7.02
N ASN A 78 10.60 18.02 -7.35
CA ASN A 78 10.48 19.22 -6.53
C ASN A 78 9.30 19.10 -5.54
N ARG A 79 9.62 18.87 -4.26
CA ARG A 79 8.63 18.79 -3.16
C ARG A 79 7.95 20.12 -2.86
N THR A 80 8.50 21.25 -3.30
CA THR A 80 7.84 22.55 -3.12
C THR A 80 6.75 22.81 -4.15
N GLU A 81 6.82 22.12 -5.29
CA GLU A 81 5.83 22.24 -6.37
C GLU A 81 4.75 21.16 -6.28
N PHE A 82 5.14 19.95 -5.85
CA PHE A 82 4.24 18.80 -5.83
C PHE A 82 4.25 18.12 -4.47
N SER A 83 3.05 17.85 -3.95
CA SER A 83 2.85 17.00 -2.77
C SER A 83 2.37 15.61 -3.20
N GLY A 84 2.86 14.58 -2.53
CA GLY A 84 2.43 13.20 -2.74
C GLY A 84 1.76 12.62 -1.51
N VAL A 85 0.84 11.67 -1.69
CA VAL A 85 0.24 10.90 -0.61
C VAL A 85 0.36 9.41 -0.87
N LEU A 86 0.39 8.60 0.21
CA LEU A 86 0.37 7.14 0.14
C LEU A 86 -0.85 6.63 -0.60
N GLY A 87 -1.96 7.36 -0.57
CA GLY A 87 -3.12 7.03 -1.36
C GLY A 87 -4.37 7.75 -0.92
N TRP A 88 -5.48 7.25 -1.42
CA TRP A 88 -6.83 7.70 -1.08
C TRP A 88 -7.86 6.59 -1.35
N PRO A 89 -9.04 6.63 -0.72
CA PRO A 89 -10.06 5.63 -0.94
C PRO A 89 -10.84 5.94 -2.23
N TRP A 90 -10.67 5.13 -3.28
CA TRP A 90 -11.37 5.35 -4.55
C TRP A 90 -12.84 4.94 -4.48
N LYS A 91 -13.15 3.86 -3.74
CA LYS A 91 -14.51 3.36 -3.46
C LYS A 91 -14.56 2.74 -2.07
N ASN A 92 -15.76 2.47 -1.58
CA ASN A 92 -15.99 1.76 -0.32
C ASN A 92 -15.29 0.38 -0.32
N GLN A 93 -15.10 -0.16 0.89
CA GLN A 93 -14.39 -1.40 1.18
C GLN A 93 -12.90 -1.39 0.84
N GLY A 94 -12.37 -0.29 0.29
CA GLY A 94 -10.97 -0.15 -0.09
C GLY A 94 -10.03 -0.27 1.11
N LYS A 95 -9.07 -1.20 1.01
CA LYS A 95 -7.95 -1.32 1.96
C LYS A 95 -6.65 -0.91 1.30
N GLY A 96 -5.98 0.11 1.82
CA GLY A 96 -4.63 0.51 1.42
C GLY A 96 -3.70 0.36 2.59
N VAL A 97 -2.61 -0.40 2.44
CA VAL A 97 -1.75 -0.73 3.59
C VAL A 97 -0.29 -0.59 3.20
N SER A 98 0.51 0.09 4.03
CA SER A 98 1.96 0.15 3.92
C SER A 98 2.61 -0.48 5.15
N LEU A 99 3.31 -1.59 4.96
CA LEU A 99 3.95 -2.37 6.02
C LEU A 99 5.47 -2.40 5.80
N SER A 100 6.21 -2.05 6.84
CA SER A 100 7.68 -2.15 6.90
C SER A 100 8.40 -1.55 5.69
N SER A 101 7.79 -0.56 5.05
CA SER A 101 8.28 0.02 3.80
C SER A 101 9.13 1.25 4.09
N TYR A 102 10.14 1.48 3.26
CA TYR A 102 10.91 2.72 3.31
C TYR A 102 10.16 3.80 2.54
N ILE A 103 9.84 4.91 3.21
CA ILE A 103 9.16 6.07 2.65
C ILE A 103 10.14 7.24 2.68
N SER A 104 10.60 7.67 1.51
CA SER A 104 11.35 8.93 1.43
C SER A 104 10.44 10.13 1.72
N GLY A 105 10.98 11.27 2.12
CA GLY A 105 10.18 12.39 2.67
C GLY A 105 9.35 13.21 1.66
N PHE A 106 8.92 12.62 0.54
CA PHE A 106 8.08 13.30 -0.47
C PHE A 106 6.57 13.14 -0.21
N ILE A 107 6.22 12.34 0.79
CA ILE A 107 4.84 12.14 1.23
C ILE A 107 4.45 13.29 2.17
N ASP A 108 3.28 13.88 1.92
CA ASP A 108 2.63 14.86 2.77
C ASP A 108 2.50 14.32 4.21
N PRO A 109 2.71 15.13 5.26
CA PRO A 109 2.51 14.68 6.64
C PRO A 109 1.13 14.09 6.92
N GLN A 110 0.08 14.57 6.22
CA GLN A 110 -1.27 14.00 6.30
C GLN A 110 -1.34 12.56 5.78
N GLY A 111 -0.42 12.18 4.89
CA GLY A 111 -0.15 10.82 4.38
C GLY A 111 -1.19 10.25 3.45
N TRP A 112 -2.48 10.53 3.70
CA TRP A 112 -3.61 10.00 2.95
C TRP A 112 -4.58 11.12 2.59
N ALA A 113 -5.07 11.12 1.35
CA ALA A 113 -6.07 12.09 0.92
C ALA A 113 -7.50 11.55 1.16
N PRO A 114 -8.46 12.42 1.52
CA PRO A 114 -9.86 12.01 1.71
C PRO A 114 -10.60 11.86 0.38
N HIS A 115 -11.65 11.05 0.38
CA HIS A 115 -12.73 11.08 -0.60
C HIS A 115 -14.06 11.26 0.16
N LEU A 116 -14.69 12.43 0.05
CA LEU A 116 -15.79 12.82 0.95
C LEU A 116 -17.02 11.89 0.89
N GLU A 117 -17.24 11.23 -0.25
CA GLU A 117 -18.36 10.30 -0.43
C GLU A 117 -18.05 8.84 -0.01
N VAL A 118 -16.80 8.54 0.39
CA VAL A 118 -16.39 7.17 0.77
C VAL A 118 -16.17 7.11 2.27
N THR A 119 -16.94 6.26 2.94
CA THR A 119 -16.98 6.19 4.41
C THR A 119 -16.51 4.85 4.96
N ASP A 120 -16.61 3.77 4.18
CA ASP A 120 -16.11 2.45 4.53
C ASP A 120 -14.69 2.27 3.97
N ILE A 121 -13.69 2.63 4.77
CA ILE A 121 -12.29 2.71 4.37
C ILE A 121 -11.37 2.07 5.42
N TYR A 122 -10.26 1.52 4.95
CA TYR A 122 -9.17 1.05 5.80
C TYR A 122 -7.83 1.46 5.20
N MET A 123 -7.24 2.54 5.71
CA MET A 123 -5.88 2.95 5.34
C MET A 123 -4.98 2.81 6.55
N ALA A 124 -3.90 2.03 6.40
CA ALA A 124 -3.08 1.65 7.54
C ALA A 124 -1.58 1.65 7.24
N GLU A 125 -0.80 1.98 8.26
CA GLU A 125 0.65 1.96 8.26
C GLU A 125 1.17 1.10 9.43
N TYR A 126 2.24 0.33 9.20
CA TYR A 126 2.96 -0.39 10.24
C TYR A 126 4.46 -0.30 10.00
N ASN A 127 5.21 0.13 11.03
CA ASN A 127 6.66 0.06 11.09
C ASN A 127 7.37 0.55 9.81
N ASN A 128 6.82 1.58 9.15
CA ASN A 128 7.49 2.20 8.00
C ASN A 128 8.74 2.93 8.48
N ARG A 129 9.71 3.08 7.57
CA ARG A 129 11.03 3.68 7.86
C ARG A 129 11.35 4.81 6.87
N GLY A 130 12.36 5.61 7.19
CA GLY A 130 12.80 6.73 6.35
C GLY A 130 12.08 8.07 6.65
N PRO A 131 12.48 9.17 6.00
CA PRO A 131 12.03 10.52 6.38
C PRO A 131 10.52 10.78 6.26
N GLY A 132 9.78 9.99 5.49
CA GLY A 132 8.32 10.08 5.37
C GLY A 132 7.53 9.24 6.39
N LEU A 133 8.22 8.60 7.34
CA LEU A 133 7.58 7.66 8.29
C LEU A 133 6.72 8.33 9.35
N ASP A 134 6.96 9.61 9.70
CA ASP A 134 6.32 10.22 10.87
C ASP A 134 4.79 10.26 10.67
N THR A 135 4.07 9.62 11.59
CA THR A 135 2.62 9.48 11.53
C THR A 135 1.87 10.47 12.41
N LYS A 136 2.55 11.35 13.16
CA LYS A 136 1.90 12.27 14.12
C LYS A 136 0.84 13.18 13.50
N ASP A 137 1.09 13.62 12.26
CA ASP A 137 0.21 14.55 11.54
C ASP A 137 -0.70 13.84 10.52
N ARG A 138 -0.74 12.50 10.54
CA ARG A 138 -1.61 11.74 9.66
C ARG A 138 -3.07 12.09 9.90
N VAL A 139 -3.86 12.00 8.84
CA VAL A 139 -5.31 12.14 8.94
C VAL A 139 -5.87 11.18 9.99
N LYS A 140 -6.74 11.69 10.87
CA LYS A 140 -7.23 10.97 12.07
C LYS A 140 -7.98 9.66 11.78
N TRP A 141 -8.51 9.50 10.57
CA TRP A 141 -9.24 8.31 10.16
C TRP A 141 -8.32 7.20 9.63
N SER A 142 -7.05 7.51 9.32
CA SER A 142 -6.04 6.49 9.01
C SER A 142 -5.55 5.81 10.29
N LYS A 143 -4.96 4.62 10.14
CA LYS A 143 -4.53 3.78 11.26
C LYS A 143 -3.02 3.60 11.28
N VAL A 144 -2.45 3.69 12.47
CA VAL A 144 -1.16 3.07 12.77
C VAL A 144 -1.50 1.78 13.51
N ILE A 145 -1.22 0.65 12.89
CA ILE A 145 -1.62 -0.68 13.41
C ILE A 145 -0.46 -1.31 14.19
N ASP A 146 -0.75 -2.35 14.98
CA ASP A 146 0.25 -3.13 15.72
C ASP A 146 0.76 -4.34 14.92
N LYS A 147 1.71 -5.09 15.51
CA LYS A 147 2.32 -6.26 14.88
C LYS A 147 1.26 -7.33 14.59
N GLU A 148 0.35 -7.55 15.52
CA GLU A 148 -0.70 -8.56 15.45
C GLU A 148 -1.67 -8.28 14.31
N GLU A 149 -2.07 -7.03 14.10
CA GLU A 149 -2.96 -6.64 13.01
C GLU A 149 -2.29 -6.81 11.63
N THR A 150 -0.96 -6.76 11.55
CA THR A 150 -0.25 -7.01 10.27
C THR A 150 -0.47 -8.43 9.74
N PHE A 151 -0.75 -9.41 10.61
CA PHE A 151 -1.01 -10.78 10.18
C PHE A 151 -2.19 -10.87 9.20
N LYS A 152 -3.15 -9.92 9.23
CA LYS A 152 -4.26 -9.84 8.27
C LYS A 152 -3.82 -9.56 6.83
N PHE A 153 -2.60 -9.06 6.64
CA PHE A 153 -2.08 -8.54 5.37
C PHE A 153 -0.83 -9.29 4.87
N THR A 154 -0.50 -10.42 5.48
CA THR A 154 0.60 -11.32 5.07
C THR A 154 0.28 -12.08 3.78
N VAL A 155 1.30 -12.62 3.11
CA VAL A 155 1.09 -13.42 1.89
C VAL A 155 0.29 -14.67 2.22
N TYR A 156 0.59 -15.30 3.35
CA TYR A 156 -0.17 -16.43 3.88
C TYR A 156 -1.65 -16.09 4.11
N ASN A 157 -1.99 -15.13 4.98
CA ASN A 157 -3.39 -14.89 5.35
C ASN A 157 -4.17 -14.08 4.29
N PHE A 158 -3.55 -13.06 3.69
CA PHE A 158 -4.23 -12.15 2.78
C PHE A 158 -4.29 -12.65 1.35
N LEU A 159 -3.34 -13.46 0.88
CA LEU A 159 -3.39 -14.02 -0.47
C LEU A 159 -3.65 -15.52 -0.50
N GLN A 160 -3.68 -16.20 0.65
CA GLN A 160 -3.68 -17.67 0.71
C GLN A 160 -2.52 -18.23 -0.14
N GLY A 161 -1.37 -17.56 -0.03
CA GLY A 161 -0.23 -17.77 -0.92
C GLY A 161 0.33 -19.18 -0.87
N ASP A 162 0.20 -19.88 0.25
CA ASP A 162 0.58 -21.28 0.43
C ASP A 162 -0.09 -22.24 -0.59
N LYS A 163 -1.25 -21.84 -1.13
CA LYS A 163 -2.01 -22.65 -2.09
C LYS A 163 -1.52 -22.53 -3.53
N TRP A 164 -0.77 -21.48 -3.88
CA TRP A 164 -0.50 -21.14 -5.29
C TRP A 164 0.85 -20.46 -5.56
N ILE A 165 1.53 -19.94 -4.54
CA ILE A 165 2.88 -19.41 -4.62
C ILE A 165 3.84 -20.52 -4.20
N SER A 166 4.90 -20.72 -4.98
CA SER A 166 5.90 -21.76 -4.69
C SER A 166 6.60 -21.49 -3.36
N LYS A 167 6.77 -22.53 -2.54
CA LYS A 167 7.42 -22.46 -1.22
C LYS A 167 8.88 -21.97 -1.25
N ILE A 168 9.52 -21.99 -2.42
CA ILE A 168 10.89 -21.46 -2.60
C ILE A 168 10.92 -19.93 -2.61
N ILE A 169 9.77 -19.27 -2.79
CA ILE A 169 9.66 -17.82 -2.78
C ILE A 169 9.42 -17.40 -1.32
N SER A 170 10.41 -16.71 -0.73
CA SER A 170 10.32 -16.21 0.64
C SER A 170 9.37 -15.01 0.75
N HIS A 171 8.67 -14.89 1.88
CA HIS A 171 7.76 -13.80 2.18
C HIS A 171 8.22 -13.03 3.44
N TYR A 172 8.46 -11.72 3.30
CA TYR A 172 9.14 -10.87 4.30
C TYR A 172 8.45 -10.75 5.68
N LEU A 173 7.14 -10.99 5.80
CA LEU A 173 6.40 -10.91 7.07
C LEU A 173 5.75 -12.24 7.50
N ASP A 174 5.94 -13.32 6.74
CA ASP A 174 5.39 -14.63 7.13
C ASP A 174 6.29 -15.33 8.18
N HIS A 175 7.47 -14.75 8.43
CA HIS A 175 8.50 -15.24 9.37
C HIS A 175 8.94 -14.17 10.36
N LEU A 176 8.02 -13.30 10.81
CA LEU A 176 8.27 -12.38 11.93
C LEU A 176 8.40 -13.16 13.25
N ASP A 177 9.36 -14.09 13.34
CA ASP A 177 9.77 -14.69 14.60
C ASP A 177 10.34 -13.59 15.49
N ASP A 178 10.03 -13.68 16.78
CA ASP A 178 10.27 -12.70 17.86
C ASP A 178 11.75 -12.44 18.20
N SER A 179 12.65 -12.43 17.21
CA SER A 179 14.10 -12.40 17.40
C SER A 179 14.81 -11.11 16.99
N GLU A 180 14.11 -10.11 16.45
CA GLU A 180 14.74 -8.83 16.03
C GLU A 180 14.25 -7.59 16.83
N ASP A 181 13.68 -7.76 18.03
CA ASP A 181 13.45 -6.65 18.97
C ASP A 181 14.57 -6.55 20.05
N SER A 182 15.71 -7.20 19.82
CA SER A 182 16.90 -7.13 20.69
C SER A 182 18.16 -6.75 19.91
N ALA A 183 18.28 -5.47 19.54
CA ALA A 183 19.55 -4.80 19.28
C ALA A 183 19.42 -3.28 19.48
#